data_AF-A0A4Y2F439-F1
#
_entry.id   AF-A0A4Y2F439-F1
#
_cell.length_a   1.000
_cell.length_b   1.000
_cell.length_c   1.000
_cell.angle_alpha   90.00
_cell.angle_beta   90.00
_cell.angle_gamma   90.00
#
_symmetry.space_group_name_H-M   'P 1'
#
loop_
_entity.id
_entity.type
_entity.pdbx_description
1 polymer ?
#
loop_
_entity_poly.entity_id
_entity_poly.type
_entity_poly.pdbx_seq_one_letter_code
_entity_poly.pdbx_strand_id
1 'polypeptide(L)'
;MNCFDIEHDQTELRLFIDSSKTSLKAVMLHNGNSFASLPLGHSVHSAENYNDLSMILEKVNSQEHCCMGCEDFKMLIMLLAQHAGYTKYPCFLCLWNSRARDLHWTKTDWSLRGSLTPGEKDVINTTLVPPEKVLLPPLHIKLGIMKQLLNHCLKMGNASDICVPSSQICQKPS
;
A
#
# COMPACT_ATOMS: atom_id res chain seq x y z
N MET A 1 20.65 0.44 -16.24
CA MET A 1 21.74 -0.48 -15.84
C MET A 1 21.45 -1.83 -16.48
N ASN A 2 22.16 -2.19 -17.55
CA ASN A 2 22.07 -3.50 -18.19
C ASN A 2 23.17 -4.37 -17.58
N CYS A 3 22.87 -5.05 -16.47
CA CYS A 3 23.82 -5.97 -15.83
C CYS A 3 23.56 -7.43 -16.22
N PHE A 4 22.46 -7.71 -16.91
CA PHE A 4 22.12 -9.01 -17.46
C PHE A 4 21.60 -8.75 -18.88
N ASP A 5 22.20 -9.38 -19.89
CA ASP A 5 21.78 -9.31 -21.29
C ASP A 5 20.42 -9.99 -21.50
N ILE A 6 19.38 -9.45 -20.87
CA ILE A 6 18.01 -9.92 -20.95
C ILE A 6 17.16 -8.71 -21.37
N GLU A 7 16.56 -8.79 -22.55
CA GLU A 7 15.47 -7.90 -22.93
C GLU A 7 14.31 -8.14 -21.96
N HIS A 8 14.19 -7.26 -20.96
CA HIS A 8 13.05 -7.24 -20.07
C HIS A 8 12.02 -6.24 -20.59
N ASP A 9 10.82 -6.75 -20.90
CA ASP A 9 9.65 -5.90 -21.07
C ASP A 9 9.39 -5.18 -19.73
N GLN A 10 9.62 -3.88 -19.74
CA GLN A 10 9.52 -3.05 -18.54
C GLN A 10 8.08 -2.92 -18.04
N THR A 11 7.08 -3.28 -18.85
CA THR A 11 5.67 -3.32 -18.43
C THR A 11 5.36 -4.49 -17.48
N GLU A 12 6.24 -5.49 -17.41
CA GLU A 12 6.08 -6.66 -16.54
C GLU A 12 6.76 -6.53 -15.17
N LEU A 13 7.37 -5.37 -14.87
CA LEU A 13 8.13 -5.15 -13.65
C LEU A 13 7.38 -4.30 -12.63
N ARG A 14 7.50 -4.69 -11.36
CA ARG A 14 7.00 -3.94 -10.21
C ARG A 14 8.14 -3.57 -9.29
N LEU A 15 8.24 -2.28 -8.98
CA LEU A 15 9.09 -1.81 -7.92
C LEU A 15 8.35 -2.01 -6.59
N PHE A 16 8.91 -2.83 -5.72
CA PHE A 16 8.40 -3.08 -4.38
C PHE A 16 9.29 -2.38 -3.35
N ILE A 17 8.68 -1.55 -2.50
CA ILE A 17 9.36 -0.87 -1.41
C ILE A 17 8.81 -1.41 -0.09
N ASP A 18 9.69 -2.04 0.67
CA ASP A 18 9.48 -2.42 2.06
C ASP A 18 10.17 -1.40 2.95
N SER A 19 9.48 -0.98 3.99
CA SER A 19 9.97 0.03 4.92
C SER A 19 9.77 -0.41 6.35
N SER A 20 10.68 0.07 7.18
CA SER A 20 10.63 -0.10 8.61
C SER A 20 11.14 1.19 9.26
N LYS A 21 10.99 1.28 10.58
CA LYS A 21 11.47 2.43 11.36
C LYS A 21 12.96 2.73 11.17
N THR A 22 13.77 1.73 10.82
CA THR A 22 15.23 1.85 10.76
C THR A 22 15.83 1.40 9.43
N SER A 23 15.01 0.97 8.47
CA SER A 23 15.54 0.55 7.17
C SER A 23 14.53 0.69 6.05
N LEU A 24 15.05 0.92 4.85
CA LEU A 24 14.29 0.86 3.61
C LEU A 24 14.90 -0.19 2.68
N LYS A 25 14.06 -0.97 2.03
CA LYS A 25 14.43 -1.96 1.01
C LYS A 25 13.65 -1.68 -0.27
N ALA A 26 14.35 -1.76 -1.39
CA ALA A 26 13.75 -1.69 -2.71
C ALA A 26 14.11 -2.96 -3.47
N VAL A 27 13.09 -3.64 -4.00
CA VAL A 27 13.21 -4.89 -4.74
C VAL A 27 12.38 -4.79 -6.01
N MET A 28 12.93 -5.22 -7.13
CA MET A 28 12.18 -5.38 -8.37
C MET A 28 11.60 -6.78 -8.45
N LEU A 29 10.30 -6.86 -8.74
CA LEU A 29 9.54 -8.09 -8.85
C LEU A 29 9.00 -8.24 -10.27
N HIS A 30 9.10 -9.44 -10.84
CA HIS A 30 8.44 -9.78 -12.09
C HIS A 30 6.98 -10.19 -11.85
N ASN A 31 6.09 -9.73 -12.73
CA ASN A 31 4.72 -10.20 -12.78
C ASN A 31 4.68 -11.72 -12.94
N GLY A 32 3.80 -12.38 -12.19
CA GLY A 32 3.69 -13.84 -12.21
C GLY A 32 4.81 -14.59 -11.48
N ASN A 33 5.77 -13.88 -10.88
CA ASN A 33 6.90 -14.48 -10.15
C ASN A 33 7.66 -15.53 -10.99
N SER A 34 7.71 -15.32 -12.30
CA SER A 34 8.36 -16.20 -13.28
C SER A 34 9.88 -16.14 -13.18
N PHE A 35 10.41 -15.00 -12.75
CA PHE A 35 11.83 -14.75 -12.56
C PHE A 35 12.15 -14.41 -11.10
N ALA A 36 13.42 -14.54 -10.74
CA ALA A 36 13.91 -14.16 -9.42
C ALA A 36 13.72 -12.66 -9.16
N SER A 37 13.44 -12.32 -7.90
CA SER A 37 13.40 -10.93 -7.45
C SER A 37 14.78 -10.29 -7.53
N LEU A 38 14.87 -9.06 -8.04
CA LEU A 38 16.13 -8.32 -8.14
C LEU A 38 16.24 -7.32 -6.98
N PRO A 39 17.16 -7.48 -6.02
CA PRO A 39 17.39 -6.46 -5.01
C PRO A 39 17.97 -5.20 -5.66
N LEU A 40 17.27 -4.08 -5.52
CA LEU A 40 17.71 -2.79 -6.08
C LEU A 40 18.47 -1.96 -5.05
N GLY A 41 18.13 -2.11 -3.77
CA GLY A 41 18.83 -1.41 -2.71
C GLY A 41 18.32 -1.74 -1.33
N HIS A 42 19.20 -1.54 -0.36
CA HIS A 42 18.91 -1.63 1.06
C HIS A 42 19.66 -0.51 1.78
N SER A 43 18.95 0.24 2.62
CA SER A 43 19.54 1.27 3.48
C SER A 43 19.10 1.05 4.91
N VAL A 44 20.07 0.99 5.84
CA VAL A 44 19.83 0.91 7.29
C VAL A 44 19.90 2.27 7.99
N HIS A 45 20.18 3.33 7.22
CA HIS A 45 20.24 4.71 7.73
C HIS A 45 19.07 5.55 7.21
N SER A 46 18.16 4.94 6.45
CA SER A 46 16.97 5.58 5.90
C SER A 46 15.74 5.06 6.61
N ALA A 47 14.83 5.96 6.95
CA ALA A 47 13.60 5.64 7.66
C ALA A 47 12.38 5.90 6.77
N GLU A 48 11.21 5.52 7.28
CA GLU A 48 9.90 5.87 6.73
C GLU A 48 9.64 7.39 6.81
N ASN A 49 10.31 8.18 5.97
CA ASN A 49 10.03 9.59 5.77
C ASN A 49 10.06 9.96 4.27
N TYR A 50 9.40 11.08 3.95
CA TYR A 50 9.23 11.54 2.57
C TYR A 50 10.57 11.85 1.88
N ASN A 51 11.53 12.46 2.58
CA ASN A 51 12.81 12.88 2.00
C ASN A 51 13.69 11.68 1.62
N ASP A 52 13.79 10.70 2.51
CA ASP A 52 14.54 9.47 2.27
C ASP A 52 13.93 8.68 1.11
N LEU A 53 12.59 8.64 1.04
CA LEU A 53 11.90 8.01 -0.08
C LEU A 53 12.17 8.74 -1.40
N SER A 54 12.11 10.07 -1.41
CA SER A 54 12.44 10.87 -2.60
C SER A 54 13.85 10.55 -3.09
N MET A 55 14.84 10.56 -2.18
CA MET A 55 16.23 10.28 -2.52
C MET A 55 16.42 8.87 -3.08
N ILE A 56 15.74 7.87 -2.52
CA ILE A 56 15.86 6.48 -2.99
C ILE A 56 15.15 6.32 -4.33
N LEU A 57 13.98 6.92 -4.51
CA LEU A 57 13.28 6.90 -5.79
C LEU A 57 14.06 7.61 -6.89
N GLU A 58 14.71 8.75 -6.61
CA GLU A 58 15.58 9.41 -7.59
C GLU A 58 16.72 8.50 -8.06
N LYS A 59 17.27 7.68 -7.16
CA LYS A 59 18.36 6.74 -7.48
C LYS A 59 17.90 5.47 -8.18
N VAL A 60 16.70 5.00 -7.87
CA VAL A 60 16.16 3.71 -8.36
C VAL A 60 15.33 3.89 -9.62
N ASN A 61 14.58 4.99 -9.73
CA ASN A 61 13.53 5.18 -10.73
C ASN A 61 14.05 5.71 -12.09
N SER A 62 15.22 5.23 -12.52
CA SER A 62 15.75 5.49 -13.87
C SER A 62 14.97 4.78 -14.99
N GLN A 63 13.86 4.11 -14.67
CA GLN A 63 13.06 3.32 -15.61
C GLN A 63 11.60 3.80 -15.58
N GLU A 64 11.21 4.55 -16.60
CA GLU A 64 9.93 5.26 -16.68
C GLU A 64 8.69 4.34 -16.72
N HIS A 65 8.85 3.02 -16.79
CA HIS A 65 7.79 2.08 -17.16
C HIS A 65 7.34 1.11 -16.04
N CYS A 66 7.94 1.15 -14.85
CA CYS A 66 7.58 0.23 -13.78
C CYS A 66 6.37 0.72 -12.96
N CYS A 67 5.44 -0.19 -12.65
CA CYS A 67 4.42 0.04 -11.63
C CYS A 67 5.04 -0.04 -10.23
N MET A 68 4.53 0.73 -9.28
CA MET A 68 4.98 0.72 -7.89
C MET A 68 4.00 -0.03 -6.99
N GLY A 69 4.49 -1.09 -6.37
CA GLY A 69 3.83 -1.78 -5.28
C GLY A 69 4.41 -1.34 -3.94
N CYS A 70 3.55 -1.25 -2.93
CA CYS A 70 3.96 -1.07 -1.55
C CYS A 70 3.42 -2.21 -0.72
N GLU A 71 4.11 -2.54 0.36
CA GLU A 71 3.58 -3.48 1.34
C GLU A 71 2.39 -2.87 2.06
N ASP A 72 2.55 -1.65 2.57
CA ASP A 72 1.58 -1.02 3.45
C ASP A 72 0.89 0.21 2.82
N PHE A 73 -0.25 0.58 3.41
CA PHE A 73 -0.97 1.81 3.05
C PHE A 73 -0.25 3.08 3.50
N LYS A 74 0.61 2.98 4.52
CA LYS A 74 1.30 4.14 5.06
C LYS A 74 2.31 4.68 4.05
N MET A 75 3.10 3.80 3.44
CA MET A 75 4.02 4.12 2.37
C MET A 75 3.28 4.62 1.14
N LEU A 76 2.14 4.02 0.81
CA LEU A 76 1.28 4.48 -0.28
C LEU A 76 0.91 5.96 -0.15
N ILE A 77 0.42 6.33 1.04
CA ILE A 77 0.01 7.70 1.38
C ILE A 77 1.22 8.65 1.30
N MET A 78 2.40 8.21 1.75
CA MET A 78 3.62 9.01 1.68
C MET A 78 4.11 9.24 0.25
N LEU A 79 4.06 8.21 -0.60
CA LEU A 79 4.44 8.30 -2.02
C LEU A 79 3.49 9.23 -2.80
N LEU A 80 2.20 9.17 -2.47
CA LEU A 80 1.18 10.06 -2.99
C LEU A 80 1.16 11.43 -2.29
N ALA A 81 2.11 11.68 -1.38
CA ALA A 81 2.27 12.92 -0.65
C ALA A 81 0.99 13.40 0.07
N GLN A 82 0.19 12.45 0.55
CA GLN A 82 -1.00 12.71 1.32
C GLN A 82 -0.69 12.74 2.81
N HIS A 83 -1.52 13.45 3.57
CA HIS A 83 -1.42 13.49 5.02
C HIS A 83 -1.82 12.13 5.60
N ALA A 84 -1.01 11.63 6.53
CA ALA A 84 -1.30 10.37 7.22
C ALA A 84 -2.30 10.57 8.38
N GLY A 85 -2.90 9.47 8.84
CA GLY A 85 -3.79 9.48 10.00
C GLY A 85 -5.25 9.81 9.65
N TYR A 86 -5.95 10.47 10.58
CA TYR A 86 -7.39 10.73 10.46
C TYR A 86 -7.66 12.03 9.68
N THR A 87 -7.55 11.94 8.35
CA THR A 87 -7.71 13.06 7.43
C THR A 87 -9.15 13.20 6.92
N LYS A 88 -9.50 14.37 6.36
CA LYS A 88 -10.85 14.62 5.83
C LYS A 88 -11.10 13.85 4.53
N TYR A 89 -10.11 13.79 3.66
CA TYR A 89 -10.15 13.15 2.34
C TYR A 89 -9.03 12.09 2.23
N PRO A 90 -9.16 10.94 2.92
CA PRO A 90 -8.11 9.92 2.97
C PRO A 90 -7.95 9.12 1.66
N CYS A 91 -8.93 9.17 0.76
CA CYS A 91 -8.87 8.44 -0.50
C CYS A 91 -8.11 9.24 -1.57
N PHE A 92 -7.17 8.58 -2.25
CA PHE A 92 -6.45 9.18 -3.40
C PHE A 92 -7.21 9.06 -4.72
N LEU A 93 -8.21 8.18 -4.83
CA LEU A 93 -9.01 8.00 -6.05
C LEU A 93 -10.23 8.93 -6.08
N CYS A 94 -10.82 9.23 -4.92
CA CYS A 94 -12.04 10.03 -4.83
C CYS A 94 -12.03 10.97 -3.61
N LEU A 95 -12.93 11.95 -3.62
CA LEU A 95 -13.13 12.94 -2.56
C LEU A 95 -14.09 12.42 -1.48
N TRP A 96 -13.90 11.16 -1.06
CA TRP A 96 -14.65 10.57 0.04
C TRP A 96 -14.36 11.35 1.33
N ASN A 97 -15.40 11.93 1.93
CA ASN A 97 -15.28 12.78 3.11
C ASN A 97 -15.48 11.95 4.39
N SER A 98 -14.40 11.67 5.11
CA SER A 98 -14.42 10.89 6.37
C SER A 98 -15.28 11.52 7.47
N ARG A 99 -15.55 12.83 7.39
CA ARG A 99 -16.31 13.57 8.40
C ARG A 99 -17.82 13.59 8.13
N ALA A 100 -18.26 13.22 6.93
CA ALA A 100 -19.67 13.24 6.51
C ALA A 100 -20.42 11.95 6.90
N ARG A 101 -20.51 11.67 8.20
CA ARG A 101 -21.06 10.40 8.75
C ARG A 101 -22.50 10.12 8.35
N ASP A 102 -23.28 11.17 8.14
CA ASP A 102 -24.66 11.15 7.67
C ASP A 102 -24.79 10.66 6.20
N LEU A 103 -23.75 10.87 5.39
CA LEU A 103 -23.74 10.51 3.97
C LEU A 103 -23.05 9.17 3.67
N HIS A 104 -22.33 8.59 4.64
CA HIS A 104 -21.48 7.40 4.39
C HIS A 104 -22.24 6.18 3.87
N TRP A 105 -23.51 6.03 4.23
CA TRP A 105 -24.33 4.86 3.87
C TRP A 105 -25.37 5.14 2.78
N THR A 106 -25.59 6.42 2.47
CA THR A 106 -26.59 6.85 1.48
C THR A 106 -25.95 7.29 0.17
N LYS A 107 -24.72 7.80 0.23
CA LYS A 107 -23.95 8.26 -0.93
C LYS A 107 -22.94 7.21 -1.36
N THR A 108 -23.20 6.59 -2.50
CA THR A 108 -22.31 5.64 -3.16
C THR A 108 -21.25 6.34 -4.01
N ASP A 109 -21.64 7.41 -4.71
CA ASP A 109 -20.78 8.08 -5.69
C ASP A 109 -20.15 9.35 -5.13
N TRP A 110 -18.84 9.29 -4.90
CA TRP A 110 -18.03 10.42 -4.49
C TRP A 110 -17.26 10.97 -5.70
N SER A 111 -17.14 12.29 -5.78
CA SER A 111 -16.45 12.96 -6.87
C SER A 111 -15.03 12.41 -7.02
N LEU A 112 -14.62 12.07 -8.25
CA LEU A 112 -13.27 11.61 -8.51
C LEU A 112 -12.25 12.67 -8.12
N ARG A 113 -11.09 12.21 -7.63
CA ARG A 113 -9.97 13.10 -7.35
C ARG A 113 -9.20 13.29 -8.66
N GLY A 114 -9.26 14.50 -9.22
CA GLY A 114 -8.61 14.81 -10.49
C GLY A 114 -7.08 14.94 -10.39
N SER A 115 -6.58 15.69 -9.41
CA SER A 115 -5.14 15.89 -9.17
C SER A 115 -4.80 15.84 -7.69
N LEU A 116 -3.54 15.52 -7.39
CA LEU A 116 -2.94 15.62 -6.06
C LEU A 116 -2.16 16.93 -5.95
N THR A 117 -2.87 18.05 -5.91
CA THR A 117 -2.27 19.39 -5.79
C THR A 117 -1.85 19.65 -4.33
N PRO A 118 -0.58 20.00 -4.06
CA PRO A 118 -0.12 20.31 -2.71
C PRO A 118 -0.93 21.43 -2.05
N GLY A 119 -1.29 21.26 -0.78
CA GLY A 119 -2.11 22.20 -0.02
C GLY A 119 -3.61 21.99 -0.15
N GLU A 120 -4.07 21.13 -1.07
CA GLU A 120 -5.48 20.83 -1.26
C GLU A 120 -5.86 19.44 -0.77
N LYS A 121 -7.05 19.31 -0.17
CA LYS A 121 -7.72 18.02 0.08
C LYS A 121 -6.79 16.96 0.69
N ASP A 122 -6.07 17.38 1.73
CA ASP A 122 -5.12 16.59 2.52
C ASP A 122 -3.85 16.13 1.76
N VAL A 123 -3.48 16.78 0.66
CA VAL A 123 -2.18 16.63 0.01
C VAL A 123 -1.20 17.64 0.61
N ILE A 124 -0.05 17.18 1.08
CA ILE A 124 0.94 18.01 1.79
C ILE A 124 2.12 18.42 0.92
N ASN A 125 2.56 17.54 0.03
CA ASN A 125 3.73 17.74 -0.84
C ASN A 125 3.41 17.34 -2.28
N THR A 126 4.38 17.50 -3.17
CA THR A 126 4.33 16.94 -4.52
C THR A 126 4.37 15.43 -4.47
N THR A 127 3.58 14.76 -5.30
CA THR A 127 3.60 13.29 -5.42
C THR A 127 4.96 12.80 -5.89
N LEU A 128 5.54 11.81 -5.21
CA LEU A 128 6.77 11.14 -5.64
C LEU A 128 6.51 10.19 -6.81
N VAL A 129 5.27 9.71 -6.93
CA VAL A 129 4.86 8.72 -7.94
C VAL A 129 3.49 9.11 -8.48
N PRO A 130 3.29 9.03 -9.81
CA PRO A 130 1.98 9.25 -10.40
C PRO A 130 0.97 8.20 -9.91
N PRO A 131 -0.26 8.59 -9.52
CA PRO A 131 -1.28 7.67 -8.98
C PRO A 131 -1.59 6.48 -9.87
N GLU A 132 -1.46 6.63 -11.18
CA GLU A 132 -1.75 5.60 -12.17
C GLU A 132 -0.75 4.43 -12.12
N LYS A 133 0.45 4.68 -11.60
CA LYS A 133 1.49 3.65 -11.45
C LYS A 133 1.42 2.95 -10.09
N VAL A 134 0.55 3.40 -9.19
CA VAL A 134 0.50 2.89 -7.82
C VAL A 134 -0.45 1.70 -7.72
N LEU A 135 0.03 0.60 -7.15
CA LEU A 135 -0.75 -0.60 -6.88
C LEU A 135 -1.20 -0.65 -5.42
N LEU A 136 -2.49 -0.90 -5.22
CA LEU A 136 -3.06 -1.11 -3.89
C LEU A 136 -2.54 -2.42 -3.28
N PRO A 137 -2.17 -2.44 -1.98
CA PRO A 137 -1.75 -3.66 -1.30
C PRO A 137 -2.96 -4.56 -0.98
N PRO A 138 -3.24 -5.63 -1.75
CA PRO A 138 -4.48 -6.40 -1.60
C PRO A 138 -4.54 -7.13 -0.26
N LEU A 139 -3.39 -7.55 0.27
CA LEU A 139 -3.28 -8.22 1.56
C LEU A 139 -3.74 -7.31 2.70
N HIS A 140 -3.28 -6.06 2.75
CA HIS A 140 -3.66 -5.11 3.81
C HIS A 140 -5.14 -4.71 3.74
N ILE A 141 -5.74 -4.66 2.54
CA ILE A 141 -7.19 -4.47 2.39
C ILE A 141 -7.94 -5.63 3.04
N LYS A 142 -7.57 -6.87 2.68
CA LYS A 142 -8.22 -8.08 3.20
C LYS A 142 -8.08 -8.18 4.72
N LEU A 143 -6.88 -7.95 5.25
CA LEU A 143 -6.62 -7.95 6.69
C LEU A 143 -7.40 -6.84 7.41
N GLY A 144 -7.51 -5.65 6.81
CA GLY A 144 -8.29 -4.53 7.35
C GLY A 144 -9.77 -4.87 7.49
N ILE A 145 -10.37 -5.44 6.45
CA ILE A 145 -11.78 -5.87 6.45
C ILE A 145 -12.02 -6.96 7.49
N MET A 146 -11.16 -7.99 7.54
CA MET A 146 -11.27 -9.08 8.52
C MET A 146 -11.19 -8.55 9.95
N LYS A 147 -10.27 -7.62 10.23
CA LYS A 147 -10.16 -6.97 11.54
C LYS A 147 -11.43 -6.23 11.93
N GLN A 148 -12.05 -5.49 11.00
CA GLN A 148 -13.31 -4.79 11.25
C GLN A 148 -14.46 -5.76 11.54
N LEU A 149 -14.56 -6.85 10.77
CA LEU A 149 -15.57 -7.89 10.97
C LEU A 149 -15.42 -8.54 12.36
N LEU A 150 -14.21 -8.95 12.74
CA LEU A 150 -13.92 -9.53 14.05
C LEU A 150 -14.27 -8.56 15.19
N ASN A 151 -13.90 -7.29 15.05
CA ASN A 151 -14.24 -6.26 16.04
C ASN A 151 -15.75 -6.07 16.19
N HIS A 152 -16.52 -6.21 15.11
CA HIS A 152 -17.98 -6.15 15.17
C HIS A 152 -18.56 -7.39 15.87
N CYS A 153 -18.11 -8.58 15.50
CA CYS A 153 -18.53 -9.83 16.13
C CYS A 153 -18.25 -9.83 17.65
N LEU A 154 -17.05 -9.42 18.06
CA LEU A 154 -16.67 -9.33 19.48
C LEU A 154 -17.48 -8.30 20.26
N LYS A 155 -18.00 -7.25 19.61
CA LYS A 155 -18.88 -6.27 20.25
C LYS A 155 -20.32 -6.76 20.40
N MET A 156 -20.75 -7.71 19.55
CA MET A 156 -22.11 -8.25 19.55
C MET A 156 -22.27 -9.46 20.48
N GLY A 157 -21.19 -10.21 20.75
CA GLY A 157 -21.22 -11.38 21.62
C GLY A 157 -20.66 -11.13 23.02
N ASN A 158 -21.33 -11.65 24.05
CA ASN A 158 -20.61 -12.10 25.23
C ASN A 158 -19.52 -13.08 24.74
N ALA A 159 -18.30 -12.97 25.28
CA ALA A 159 -17.09 -13.62 24.77
C ALA A 159 -17.12 -15.17 24.72
N SER A 160 -18.26 -15.82 24.95
CA SER A 160 -18.46 -17.28 24.98
C SER A 160 -18.84 -17.91 23.64
N ASP A 161 -19.34 -17.15 22.66
CA ASP A 161 -20.05 -17.77 21.51
C ASP A 161 -19.29 -17.72 20.19
N ILE A 162 -18.06 -17.19 20.16
CA ILE A 162 -17.22 -17.19 18.95
C ILE A 162 -16.20 -18.33 19.03
N CYS A 163 -16.70 -19.55 19.10
CA CYS A 163 -15.95 -20.72 18.65
C CYS A 163 -16.19 -20.85 17.14
N VAL A 164 -15.18 -20.52 16.33
CA VAL A 164 -15.10 -21.08 14.98
C VAL A 164 -14.92 -22.58 15.18
N PRO A 165 -15.80 -23.46 14.66
CA PRO A 165 -15.50 -24.87 14.66
C PRO A 165 -14.32 -25.07 13.71
N SER A 166 -13.12 -25.14 14.27
CA SER A 166 -11.97 -25.70 13.57
C SER A 166 -12.36 -27.15 13.26
N SER A 167 -12.59 -27.41 11.98
CA SER A 167 -12.76 -28.75 11.44
C SER A 167 -11.68 -29.66 12.03
N GLN A 168 -12.11 -30.67 12.76
CA GLN A 168 -11.29 -31.77 13.26
C GLN A 168 -10.53 -32.42 12.11
N ILE A 169 -9.26 -32.09 11.87
CA ILE A 169 -8.32 -33.02 11.23
C ILE A 169 -6.92 -32.77 11.80
N CYS A 170 -6.65 -33.38 12.96
CA CYS A 170 -5.31 -33.81 13.34
C CYS A 170 -5.47 -35.19 14.00
N GLN A 171 -5.35 -36.24 13.20
CA GLN A 171 -5.18 -37.60 13.69
C GLN A 171 -3.88 -37.66 14.51
N LYS A 172 -3.95 -38.23 15.72
CA LYS A 172 -2.77 -38.52 16.55
C LYS A 172 -1.90 -39.58 15.87
N PRO A 173 -0.56 -39.44 15.86
CA PRO A 173 0.31 -40.58 15.60
C PRO A 173 0.28 -41.54 16.79
N SER A 174 0.34 -42.83 16.43
CA SER A 174 0.37 -44.03 17.27
C SER A 174 1.47 -44.06 18.32
#